data_AF-A3JTL7-F1
#
_entry.id   AF-A3JTL7-F1
#
_cell.length_a   1.000
_cell.length_b   1.000
_cell.length_c   1.000
_cell.angle_alpha   90.00
_cell.angle_beta   90.00
_cell.angle_gamma   90.00
#
_symmetry.space_group_name_H-M   'P 1'
#
loop_
_entity.id
_entity.type
_entity.pdbx_description
1 polymer ?
#
loop_
_entity_poly.entity_id
_entity_poly.type
_entity_poly.pdbx_seq_one_letter_code
_entity_poly.pdbx_strand_id
1 'polypeptide(L)' 'MARYLPSTTLNRKNASFAGHDANAENWVILVSIIEICILNKIEPQVYLTGVFTAIAHGHRQKDIEDLFPCSFGK' A
#
# COMPACT_ATOMS: atom_id res chain seq x y z
N MET A 1 9.45 10.89 -7.88
CA MET A 1 9.37 12.01 -6.92
C MET A 1 8.55 11.54 -5.71
N ALA A 2 9.14 10.76 -4.80
CA ALA A 2 8.42 10.34 -3.59
C ALA A 2 8.31 11.55 -2.66
N ARG A 3 7.09 11.97 -2.31
CA ARG A 3 6.89 12.99 -1.28
C ARG A 3 7.49 12.47 0.02
N TYR A 4 8.14 13.36 0.76
CA TYR A 4 8.67 13.11 2.09
C TYR A 4 7.57 12.48 2.96
N LEU A 5 7.66 11.17 3.19
CA LEU A 5 6.78 10.46 4.11
C LEU A 5 7.30 10.79 5.51
N PRO A 6 6.55 11.56 6.32
CA PRO A 6 7.03 11.95 7.63
C PRO A 6 7.32 10.68 8.41
N SER A 7 8.55 10.55 8.93
CA SER A 7 8.82 9.63 10.03
C SER A 7 7.74 9.86 11.06
N THR A 8 6.92 8.84 11.26
CA THR A 8 5.56 8.88 11.79
C THR A 8 5.42 9.98 12.83
N THR A 9 4.81 11.11 12.45
CA THR A 9 4.72 12.26 13.36
C THR A 9 3.98 11.79 14.60
N LEU A 10 4.66 11.85 15.75
CA LEU A 10 4.25 11.22 17.00
C LEU A 10 3.01 11.91 17.59
N ASN A 11 1.86 11.63 17.02
CA ASN A 11 0.58 12.06 17.54
C ASN A 11 0.16 11.13 18.68
N ARG A 12 -0.64 11.60 19.65
CA ARG A 12 -1.13 10.80 20.79
C ARG A 12 -1.76 9.47 20.36
N LYS A 13 -2.40 9.44 19.18
CA LYS A 13 -3.01 8.25 18.58
C LYS A 13 -2.00 7.23 18.03
N ASN A 14 -0.79 7.68 17.70
CA ASN A 14 0.24 6.89 17.01
C ASN A 14 1.44 6.61 17.94
N ALA A 15 1.41 7.10 19.18
CA ALA A 15 2.49 6.95 20.16
C ALA A 15 2.80 5.48 20.50
N SER A 16 1.82 4.57 20.42
CA SER A 16 2.07 3.12 20.60
C SER A 16 2.90 2.50 19.47
N PHE A 17 3.05 3.17 18.34
CA PHE A 17 3.88 2.72 17.20
C PHE A 17 5.29 3.33 17.23
N ALA A 18 5.62 4.17 18.21
CA ALA A 18 6.81 5.01 18.23
C ALA A 18 8.17 4.30 18.48
N GLY A 19 8.23 2.97 18.47
CA GLY A 19 9.45 2.24 18.84
C GLY A 19 9.70 0.93 18.12
N HIS A 20 9.04 0.69 16.97
CA HIS A 20 9.20 -0.56 16.24
C HIS A 20 9.34 -0.25 14.75
N ASP A 21 10.57 -0.20 14.24
CA ASP A 21 10.90 0.23 12.86
C ASP A 21 10.06 -0.49 11.79
N ALA A 22 9.71 -1.76 12.01
CA ALA A 22 8.85 -2.54 11.12
C ALA A 22 7.44 -1.93 10.90
N ASN A 23 6.91 -1.18 11.88
CA ASN A 23 5.62 -0.53 11.70
C ASN A 23 5.73 0.71 10.78
N ALA A 24 6.79 1.50 10.92
CA ALA A 24 7.04 2.67 10.09
C ALA A 24 7.33 2.25 8.65
N GLU A 25 8.09 1.17 8.47
CA GLU A 25 8.35 0.56 7.17
C GLU A 25 7.06 0.08 6.50
N ASN A 26 6.19 -0.65 7.22
CA ASN A 26 4.91 -1.10 6.67
C ASN A 26 3.98 0.07 6.30
N TRP A 27 3.95 1.14 7.10
CA TRP A 27 3.22 2.36 6.76
C TRP A 27 3.77 3.03 5.50
N VAL A 28 5.10 3.12 5.36
CA VAL A 28 5.75 3.69 4.17
C VAL A 28 5.41 2.87 2.92
N ILE A 29 5.42 1.55 3.02
CA ILE A 29 5.04 0.65 1.92
C ILE A 29 3.58 0.89 1.51
N LEU A 30 2.65 0.94 2.48
CA LEU A 30 1.23 1.20 2.21
C LEU A 30 1.01 2.55 1.53
N VAL A 31 1.63 3.62 2.04
CA VAL A 31 1.48 4.96 1.44
C VAL A 31 2.11 5.00 0.04
N SER A 32 3.24 4.31 -0.17
CA SER A 32 3.84 4.22 -1.51
C SER A 32 2.90 3.54 -2.52
N ILE A 33 2.21 2.47 -2.12
CA ILE A 33 1.24 1.80 -2.99
C ILE A 33 0.06 2.73 -3.31
N ILE A 34 -0.46 3.45 -2.32
CA ILE A 34 -1.55 4.41 -2.50
C ILE A 34 -1.13 5.55 -3.46
N GLU A 35 0.08 6.08 -3.31
CA GLU A 35 0.61 7.12 -4.20
C GLU A 35 0.72 6.58 -5.64
N ILE A 36 1.17 5.34 -5.83
CA ILE A 36 1.22 4.70 -7.16
C ILE A 36 -0.20 4.56 -7.75
N CYS A 37 -1.22 4.19 -6.96
CA CYS A 37 -2.61 4.16 -7.43
C CYS A 37 -3.08 5.53 -7.91
N ILE A 38 -2.80 6.59 -7.13
CA ILE A 38 -3.15 7.98 -7.49
C ILE A 38 -2.45 8.39 -8.79
N LEU A 39 -1.16 8.10 -8.95
CA LEU A 39 -0.40 8.39 -10.16
C LEU A 39 -0.96 7.69 -11.40
N ASN A 40 -1.52 6.49 -11.23
CA ASN A 40 -2.18 5.72 -12.29
C ASN A 40 -3.67 6.06 -12.46
N LYS A 41 -4.21 7.04 -11.71
CA LYS A 41 -5.64 7.42 -11.69
C LYS A 41 -6.58 6.28 -11.30
N ILE A 42 -6.10 5.34 -10.49
CA ILE A 42 -6.88 4.22 -9.98
C ILE A 42 -7.33 4.56 -8.56
N GLU A 43 -8.59 4.29 -8.26
CA GLU A 43 -9.11 4.45 -6.91
C GLU A 43 -8.43 3.44 -5.96
N PRO A 44 -7.72 3.89 -4.91
CA PRO A 44 -6.94 2.99 -4.05
C PRO A 44 -7.80 1.94 -3.34
N GLN A 45 -9.03 2.27 -2.99
CA GLN A 45 -9.94 1.34 -2.31
C GLN A 45 -10.40 0.22 -3.25
N VAL A 46 -10.72 0.51 -4.52
CA VAL A 46 -11.03 -0.50 -5.54
C VAL A 46 -9.83 -1.41 -5.79
N TYR A 47 -8.63 -0.84 -5.93
CA TYR A 47 -7.39 -1.59 -6.10
C TYR A 47 -7.14 -2.56 -4.93
N LEU A 48 -7.16 -2.06 -3.69
CA LEU A 48 -6.93 -2.89 -2.51
C LEU A 48 -7.98 -4.01 -2.38
N THR A 49 -9.24 -3.70 -2.64
CA THR A 49 -10.32 -4.69 -2.59
C THR A 49 -10.12 -5.79 -3.64
N GLY A 50 -9.74 -5.44 -4.86
CA GLY A 50 -9.46 -6.43 -5.91
C GLY A 50 -8.23 -7.28 -5.59
N VAL A 51 -7.15 -6.67 -5.08
CA VAL A 51 -5.95 -7.39 -4.63
C VAL A 51 -6.27 -8.37 -3.50
N PHE A 52 -7.01 -7.94 -2.46
CA PHE A 52 -7.41 -8.83 -1.37
C PHE A 52 -8.34 -9.95 -1.83
N THR A 53 -9.26 -9.65 -2.75
CA THR A 53 -10.14 -10.66 -3.35
C THR A 53 -9.31 -11.68 -4.14
N ALA A 54 -8.35 -11.24 -4.96
CA ALA A 54 -7.47 -12.14 -5.70
C ALA A 54 -6.64 -13.03 -4.75
N ILE A 55 -6.06 -12.46 -3.69
CA ILE A 55 -5.31 -13.21 -2.68
C ILE A 55 -6.23 -14.24 -1.99
N ALA A 56 -7.44 -13.85 -1.60
CA ALA A 56 -8.41 -14.76 -0.98
C ALA A 56 -8.83 -15.91 -1.93
N HIS A 57 -8.84 -15.66 -3.23
CA HIS A 57 -9.12 -16.66 -4.27
C HIS A 57 -7.90 -17.54 -4.62
N GLY A 58 -6.77 -17.40 -3.91
CA GLY A 58 -5.58 -18.23 -4.10
C GLY A 58 -4.68 -17.74 -5.24
N HIS A 59 -4.71 -16.45 -5.55
CA HIS A 59 -3.80 -15.85 -6.51
C HIS A 59 -2.35 -16.16 -6.15
N ARG A 60 -1.61 -16.74 -7.09
CA ARG A 60 -0.25 -17.22 -6.85
C ARG A 60 0.69 -16.02 -6.80
N GLN A 61 1.62 -16.03 -5.86
CA GLN A 61 2.61 -14.94 -5.70
C GLN A 61 3.48 -14.73 -6.95
N LYS A 62 3.64 -15.75 -7.80
CA LYS A 62 4.37 -15.64 -9.07
C LYS A 62 3.67 -14.77 -10.13
N ASP A 63 2.36 -14.57 -9.99
CA ASP A 63 1.55 -13.82 -10.95
C ASP A 63 1.32 -12.37 -10.45
N ILE A 64 2.06 -11.91 -9.43
CA ILE A 64 1.86 -10.62 -8.72
C ILE A 64 1.91 -9.39 -9.64
N GLU A 65 2.53 -9.52 -10.81
CA GLU A 65 2.60 -8.47 -11.83
C GLU A 65 1.21 -8.07 -12.35
N ASP A 66 0.24 -9.00 -12.33
CA ASP A 66 -1.16 -8.75 -12.70
C ASP A 66 -1.89 -7.93 -11.63
N LEU A 67 -1.42 -8.01 -10.38
CA LEU A 67 -1.94 -7.25 -9.25
C LEU A 67 -1.24 -5.90 -9.09
N PHE A 68 -0.29 -5.54 -9.95
CA PHE A 68 0.36 -4.24 -9.87
C PHE A 68 -0.61 -3.13 -10.29
N PRO A 69 -0.58 -1.92 -9.69
CA PRO A 69 -1.53 -0.86 -10.02
C PRO A 69 -1.53 -0.53 -11.52
N CYS A 70 -0.38 -0.60 -12.21
CA CYS A 70 -0.31 -0.33 -13.65
C CYS A 70 -0.99 -1.40 -14.53
N SER A 71 -1.22 -2.60 -14.00
CA SER A 71 -1.83 -3.75 -14.69
C SER A 71 -3.27 -4.02 -14.25
N PHE A 72 -3.67 -3.46 -13.11
CA PHE A 72 -4.99 -3.66 -12.52
C PHE A 72 -6.12 -3.11 -13.40
N GLY A 73 -7.02 -3.99 -13.86
CA GLY A 73 -8.19 -3.62 -14.66
C GLY A 73 -7.97 -3.49 -16.18
N LYS A 74 -6.86 -4.01 -16.71
CA LYS A 74 -6.78 -4.39 -18.13
C LYS A 74 -7.64 -5.62 -18.41
#